data_AF-A0A1M5TDM5-F1
#
_entry.id   AF-A0A1M5TDM5-F1
#
_cell.length_a   1.000
_cell.length_b   1.000
_cell.length_c   1.000
_cell.angle_alpha   90.00
_cell.angle_beta   90.00
_cell.angle_gamma   90.00
#
_symmetry.space_group_name_H-M   'P 1'
#
loop_
_entity.id
_entity.type
_entity.pdbx_description
1 polymer ?
#
loop_
_entity_poly.entity_id
_entity_poly.type
_entity_poly.pdbx_seq_one_letter_code
_entity_poly.pdbx_strand_id
1 'polypeptide(L)'
;MFENSYGQRGWKEFIRNRKDILSEFDRLKDLTENRPVQTAHGQGVEAYLRKWLGEFLPKKYGVTSGYIIPNVYNDTGKIYHYDVIIYNQLESPVLWTEGNVDQSEQGKARAISAKNVVAVYEVKSRFTKQNVFDAIEKLNQIDEFKDQLAPLYTCGIIFIELVEDDVNRGAILKELIKGAKVAGFNGGVVLRYQGDLSCTGLIHVSTSKENNASNGQVLTPLARAIDTLKIVLTEEGSLQIREQGAGAKLTVTSNNNWSVTKVYMVSYQEGDKIVLLSWSRSAFADFCIELLARLEGIALNDSNRASFGQVFDNIEREQARIQLENKLQGEAHLKIQIVKQVASTELFVIDDEASQVKILIEVENIGSAKAIISVDGFKNRFQLLPNQKATKQIAIGFSKHQTDVGIRDILKESAREVSYRVVYYSAKESSAEGRSEGDFVAIEKKIRITEAGADFVD
;
A
#
# COMPACT_ATOMS: atom_id res chain seq x y z
N MET A 1 0.77 12.23 -12.19
CA MET A 1 1.53 11.60 -11.07
C MET A 1 0.65 10.88 -10.03
N PHE A 2 -0.68 10.78 -10.20
CA PHE A 2 -1.57 9.96 -9.34
C PHE A 2 -2.74 9.35 -10.14
N GLU A 3 -2.57 9.20 -11.44
CA GLU A 3 -3.66 8.77 -12.36
C GLU A 3 -4.19 7.37 -12.01
N ASN A 4 -3.37 6.55 -11.35
CA ASN A 4 -3.72 5.19 -10.94
C ASN A 4 -4.08 5.07 -9.44
N SER A 5 -4.49 6.18 -8.79
CA SER A 5 -4.83 6.15 -7.37
C SER A 5 -6.07 6.99 -7.04
N TYR A 6 -6.76 6.59 -5.98
CA TYR A 6 -7.86 7.30 -5.35
C TYR A 6 -7.63 7.33 -3.83
N GLY A 7 -8.55 7.88 -3.03
CA GLY A 7 -8.31 7.93 -1.59
C GLY A 7 -9.49 8.44 -0.79
N GLN A 8 -9.36 8.37 0.53
CA GLN A 8 -10.31 8.93 1.49
C GLN A 8 -10.42 10.46 1.33
N ARG A 9 -11.55 11.05 1.71
CA ARG A 9 -11.69 12.52 1.72
C ARG A 9 -10.50 13.18 2.44
N GLY A 10 -9.88 14.18 1.81
CA GLY A 10 -8.70 14.86 2.35
C GLY A 10 -7.34 14.29 1.90
N TRP A 11 -7.30 13.15 1.19
CA TRP A 11 -6.03 12.49 0.82
C TRP A 11 -5.12 13.39 -0.04
N LYS A 12 -5.70 14.20 -0.93
CA LYS A 12 -4.93 15.13 -1.78
C LYS A 12 -4.30 16.25 -0.96
N GLU A 13 -4.99 16.73 0.06
CA GLU A 13 -4.53 17.74 0.99
C GLU A 13 -3.36 17.23 1.84
N PHE A 14 -3.41 15.97 2.30
CA PHE A 14 -2.27 15.35 2.98
C PHE A 14 -1.04 15.21 2.07
N ILE A 15 -1.25 14.78 0.82
CA ILE A 15 -0.16 14.73 -0.17
C ILE A 15 0.39 16.11 -0.46
N ARG A 16 -0.47 17.13 -0.55
CA ARG A 16 -0.04 18.52 -0.74
C ARG A 16 0.81 18.99 0.43
N ASN A 17 0.39 18.75 1.67
CA ASN A 17 1.19 19.12 2.85
C ASN A 17 2.60 18.48 2.81
N ARG A 18 2.69 17.20 2.44
CA ARG A 18 3.98 16.52 2.24
C ARG A 18 4.80 17.21 1.14
N LYS A 19 4.18 17.52 0.00
CA LYS A 19 4.84 18.21 -1.12
C LYS A 19 5.33 19.59 -0.73
N ASP A 20 4.57 20.32 0.07
CA ASP A 20 4.95 21.66 0.52
C ASP A 20 6.21 21.59 1.40
N ILE A 21 6.29 20.61 2.33
CA ILE A 21 7.51 20.33 3.11
C ILE A 21 8.70 20.01 2.19
N LEU A 22 8.52 19.12 1.21
CA LEU A 22 9.58 18.71 0.29
C LEU A 22 10.03 19.88 -0.62
N SER A 23 9.09 20.72 -1.06
CA SER A 23 9.40 21.88 -1.91
C SER A 23 10.24 22.92 -1.18
N GLU A 24 10.02 23.10 0.13
CA GLU A 24 10.82 24.00 0.95
C GLU A 24 12.24 23.44 1.14
N PHE A 25 12.37 22.12 1.34
CA PHE A 25 13.68 21.47 1.37
C PHE A 25 14.44 21.65 0.05
N ASP A 26 13.79 21.40 -1.10
CA ASP A 26 14.42 21.56 -2.41
C ASP A 26 14.84 23.02 -2.65
N ARG A 27 13.97 23.98 -2.33
CA ARG A 27 14.29 25.41 -2.41
C ARG A 27 15.50 25.78 -1.55
N LEU A 28 15.57 25.27 -0.31
CA LEU A 28 16.70 25.54 0.59
C LEU A 28 17.98 24.85 0.13
N LYS A 29 17.88 23.69 -0.51
CA LYS A 29 19.01 22.96 -1.10
C LYS A 29 19.63 23.79 -2.23
N ASP A 30 18.81 24.25 -3.17
CA ASP A 30 19.25 25.07 -4.31
C ASP A 30 19.90 26.39 -3.86
N LEU A 31 19.35 27.04 -2.82
CA LEU A 31 19.89 28.27 -2.27
C LEU A 31 21.23 28.09 -1.54
N THR A 32 21.51 26.89 -1.02
CA THR A 32 22.70 26.62 -0.21
C THR A 32 23.81 25.93 -0.99
N GLU A 33 23.52 25.24 -2.10
CA GLU A 33 24.53 24.74 -3.04
C GLU A 33 25.49 25.85 -3.51
N ASN A 34 25.00 27.09 -3.56
CA ASN A 34 25.77 28.26 -3.98
C ASN A 34 26.34 29.10 -2.81
N ARG A 35 26.21 28.66 -1.55
CA ARG A 35 26.68 29.40 -0.36
C ARG A 35 27.75 28.63 0.41
N PRO A 36 28.79 29.31 0.95
CA PRO A 36 29.87 28.66 1.68
C PRO A 36 29.47 28.10 3.06
N VAL A 37 28.29 28.46 3.59
CA VAL A 37 27.81 28.02 4.91
C VAL A 37 26.61 27.09 4.75
N GLN A 38 26.83 25.79 4.92
CA GLN A 38 25.83 24.73 4.71
C GLN A 38 24.88 24.51 5.91
N THR A 39 25.15 25.12 7.07
CA THR A 39 24.35 24.92 8.30
C THR A 39 22.94 25.51 8.24
N ALA A 40 22.71 26.49 7.37
CA ALA A 40 21.39 27.11 7.18
C ALA A 40 20.35 26.16 6.56
N HIS A 41 20.79 25.08 5.90
CA HIS A 41 19.90 24.15 5.18
C HIS A 41 19.02 23.33 6.13
N GLY A 42 19.59 22.79 7.22
CA GLY A 42 18.85 22.00 8.21
C GLY A 42 17.81 22.82 8.98
N GLN A 43 18.23 23.99 9.47
CA GLN A 43 17.40 24.86 10.30
C GLN A 43 16.09 25.29 9.62
N GLY A 44 16.12 25.57 8.31
CA GLY A 44 14.94 25.99 7.57
C GLY A 44 13.89 24.88 7.44
N VAL A 45 14.33 23.65 7.15
CA VAL A 45 13.42 22.51 7.00
C VAL A 45 12.87 22.05 8.34
N GLU A 46 13.69 22.06 9.40
CA GLU A 46 13.23 21.83 10.76
C GLU A 46 12.15 22.83 11.17
N ALA A 47 12.36 24.13 10.92
CA ALA A 47 11.39 25.17 11.24
C ALA A 47 10.07 24.97 10.47
N TYR A 48 10.14 24.58 9.20
CA TYR A 48 8.95 24.29 8.39
C TYR A 48 8.20 23.04 8.90
N LEU A 49 8.93 21.98 9.26
CA LEU A 49 8.34 20.78 9.87
C LEU A 49 7.66 21.10 11.21
N ARG A 50 8.30 21.90 12.07
CA ARG A 50 7.71 22.38 13.33
C ARG A 50 6.43 23.18 13.10
N LYS A 51 6.45 24.09 12.11
CA LYS A 51 5.26 24.84 11.70
C LYS A 51 4.12 23.91 11.31
N TRP A 52 4.39 22.98 10.39
CA TRP A 52 3.39 22.02 9.93
C TRP A 52 2.83 21.17 11.08
N LEU A 53 3.69 20.63 11.95
CA LEU A 53 3.26 19.88 13.13
C LEU A 53 2.40 20.71 14.07
N GLY A 54 2.73 21.98 14.32
CA GLY A 54 1.93 22.88 15.17
C GLY A 54 0.57 23.27 14.56
N GLU A 55 0.44 23.21 13.24
CA GLU A 55 -0.82 23.40 12.52
C GLU A 55 -1.66 22.12 12.52
N PHE A 56 -1.02 20.96 12.34
CA PHE A 56 -1.66 19.63 12.28
C PHE A 56 -2.14 19.12 13.64
N LEU A 57 -1.31 19.24 14.69
CA LEU A 57 -1.60 18.67 15.99
C LEU A 57 -2.70 19.44 16.74
N PRO A 58 -3.47 18.76 17.62
CA PRO A 58 -4.39 19.42 18.53
C PRO A 58 -3.71 20.54 19.33
N LYS A 59 -4.41 21.66 19.57
CA LYS A 59 -3.84 22.85 20.24
C LYS A 59 -3.42 22.65 21.70
N LYS A 60 -3.73 21.50 22.30
CA LYS A 60 -3.16 21.11 23.60
C LYS A 60 -1.68 20.72 23.50
N TYR A 61 -1.18 20.45 22.29
CA TYR A 61 0.23 20.18 22.05
C TYR A 61 0.94 21.40 21.48
N GLY A 62 2.06 21.75 22.09
CA GLY A 62 3.01 22.72 21.57
C GLY A 62 4.11 22.02 20.79
N VAL A 63 4.65 22.68 19.77
CA VAL A 63 5.78 22.20 18.96
C VAL A 63 6.86 23.26 18.93
N THR A 64 8.10 22.89 19.21
CA THR A 64 9.24 23.82 19.29
C THR A 64 10.56 23.08 19.08
N SER A 65 11.65 23.79 18.84
CA SER A 65 13.00 23.26 19.09
C SER A 65 13.47 23.69 20.46
N GLY A 66 14.62 23.19 20.89
CA GLY A 66 15.30 23.69 22.07
C GLY A 66 15.61 22.59 23.04
N TYR A 67 15.37 22.85 24.31
CA TYR A 67 16.00 22.11 25.39
C TYR A 67 14.98 21.39 26.25
N ILE A 68 15.34 20.18 26.67
CA ILE A 68 14.58 19.45 27.69
C ILE A 68 15.30 19.64 29.01
N ILE A 69 14.59 20.13 30.02
CA ILE A 69 15.12 20.41 31.36
C ILE A 69 14.61 19.33 32.31
N PRO A 70 15.49 18.38 32.73
CA PRO A 70 15.09 17.30 33.63
C PRO A 70 14.63 17.85 34.97
N ASN A 71 15.53 18.60 35.63
CA ASN A 71 15.32 19.18 36.94
C ASN A 71 15.52 20.69 36.88
N VAL A 72 14.46 21.44 37.18
CA VAL A 72 14.48 22.92 37.19
C VAL A 72 15.25 23.50 38.37
N TYR A 73 15.60 22.69 39.36
CA TYR A 73 16.31 23.09 40.59
C TYR A 73 17.78 22.68 40.60
N ASN A 74 18.29 22.06 39.52
CA ASN A 74 19.68 21.65 39.41
C ASN A 74 20.28 22.12 38.08
N ASP A 75 21.31 22.96 38.14
CA ASP A 75 22.03 23.51 36.99
C ASP A 75 23.28 22.72 36.60
N THR A 76 23.64 21.66 37.34
CA THR A 76 24.91 20.93 37.13
C THR A 76 24.86 19.88 36.01
N GLY A 77 23.88 19.96 35.11
CA GLY A 77 23.66 18.98 34.04
C GLY A 77 23.98 19.52 32.64
N LYS A 78 24.39 18.64 31.73
CA LYS A 78 24.42 18.98 30.30
C LYS A 78 22.99 19.12 29.79
N ILE A 79 22.74 20.19 29.05
CA ILE A 79 21.46 20.42 28.40
C ILE A 79 21.64 20.15 26.90
N TYR A 80 20.75 19.36 26.34
CA TYR A 80 20.81 18.96 24.94
C TYR A 80 19.72 19.67 24.14
N HIS A 81 20.11 20.22 22.99
CA HIS A 81 19.17 20.79 22.02
C HIS A 81 18.52 19.69 21.17
N TYR A 82 17.23 19.78 20.86
CA TYR A 82 16.51 18.86 19.97
C TYR A 82 15.79 19.64 18.86
N ASP A 83 15.70 19.03 17.68
CA ASP A 83 15.12 19.66 16.49
C ASP A 83 13.61 19.86 16.63
N VAL A 84 12.91 18.86 17.16
CA VAL A 84 11.46 18.90 17.38
C VAL A 84 11.13 18.32 18.75
N ILE A 85 10.52 19.14 19.59
CA ILE A 85 9.94 18.80 20.89
C ILE A 85 8.43 19.02 20.80
N ILE A 86 7.66 17.99 21.11
CA ILE A 86 6.22 18.03 21.28
C ILE A 86 5.91 17.92 22.77
N TYR A 87 5.16 18.86 23.31
CA TYR A 87 4.89 18.95 24.75
C TYR A 87 3.43 19.30 25.04
N ASN A 88 2.96 18.97 26.25
CA ASN A 88 1.64 19.41 26.71
C ASN A 88 1.65 20.92 26.98
N GLN A 89 1.11 21.71 26.05
CA GLN A 89 1.12 23.16 26.11
C GLN A 89 0.19 23.72 27.19
N LEU A 90 -0.85 22.98 27.59
CA LEU A 90 -1.80 23.44 28.61
C LEU A 90 -1.22 23.39 30.02
N GLU A 91 -0.33 22.43 30.27
CA GLU A 91 0.23 22.16 31.61
C GLU A 91 1.70 22.55 31.73
N SER A 92 2.39 22.84 30.62
CA SER A 92 3.81 23.15 30.63
C SER A 92 4.10 24.64 30.73
N PRO A 93 4.78 25.11 31.80
CA PRO A 93 5.46 26.40 31.73
C PRO A 93 6.59 26.32 30.69
N VAL A 94 6.77 27.40 29.92
CA VAL A 94 8.00 27.62 29.14
C VAL A 94 9.00 28.27 30.08
N LEU A 95 10.11 27.58 30.37
CA LEU A 95 11.07 28.02 31.39
C LEU A 95 11.87 29.23 30.91
N TRP A 96 12.35 29.18 29.67
CA TRP A 96 12.92 30.31 28.95
C TRP A 96 12.81 30.09 27.44
N THR A 97 13.07 31.15 26.69
CA THR A 97 13.10 31.15 25.23
C THR A 97 14.45 31.70 24.77
N GLU A 98 15.10 31.02 23.83
CA GLU A 98 16.31 31.46 23.14
C GLU A 98 15.95 31.83 21.69
N GLY A 99 16.28 33.04 21.28
CA GLY A 99 15.98 33.58 19.96
C GLY A 99 15.68 35.08 20.00
N ASN A 100 15.79 35.75 18.85
CA ASN A 100 15.49 37.17 18.73
C ASN A 100 13.98 37.40 18.49
N VAL A 101 13.46 38.58 18.83
CA VAL A 101 12.07 39.01 18.58
C VAL A 101 11.72 38.92 17.09
N ASP A 102 12.70 39.14 16.21
CA ASP A 102 12.55 39.08 14.74
C ASP A 102 12.44 37.65 14.19
N GLN A 103 12.73 36.62 14.99
CA GLN A 103 12.54 35.24 14.58
C GLN A 103 11.08 34.85 14.72
N SER A 104 10.57 34.13 13.71
CA SER A 104 9.25 33.50 13.81
C SER A 104 9.16 32.63 15.07
N GLU A 105 7.96 32.45 15.62
CA GLU A 105 7.76 31.57 16.79
C GLU A 105 8.31 30.15 16.58
N GLN A 106 8.39 29.69 15.32
CA GLN A 106 8.92 28.39 14.93
C GLN A 106 10.46 28.35 14.86
N GLY A 107 11.11 29.51 14.86
CA GLY A 107 12.56 29.67 14.89
C GLY A 107 13.12 29.88 16.31
N LYS A 108 12.26 30.13 17.31
CA LYS A 108 12.68 30.28 18.70
C LYS A 108 12.84 28.91 19.36
N ALA A 109 13.98 28.70 19.99
CA ALA A 109 14.21 27.53 20.82
C ALA A 109 13.61 27.77 22.22
N ARG A 110 12.99 26.76 22.82
CA ARG A 110 12.35 26.86 24.14
C ARG A 110 12.88 25.79 25.07
N ALA A 111 12.94 26.11 26.35
CA ALA A 111 13.25 25.15 27.40
C ALA A 111 11.98 24.62 28.04
N ILE A 112 11.77 23.31 27.92
CA ILE A 112 10.58 22.60 28.37
C ILE A 112 10.96 21.59 29.45
N SER A 113 10.19 21.52 30.53
CA SER A 113 10.43 20.52 31.58
C SER A 113 10.16 19.10 31.08
N ALA A 114 11.04 18.15 31.41
CA ALA A 114 10.99 16.76 30.96
C ALA A 114 9.61 16.10 31.17
N LYS A 115 8.97 16.33 32.32
CA LYS A 115 7.66 15.76 32.67
C LYS A 115 6.52 16.13 31.71
N ASN A 116 6.68 17.22 30.96
CA ASN A 116 5.67 17.72 30.02
C ASN A 116 5.99 17.38 28.56
N VAL A 117 7.17 16.84 28.29
CA VAL A 117 7.58 16.43 26.94
C VAL A 117 6.92 15.08 26.63
N VAL A 118 6.12 15.04 25.57
CA VAL A 118 5.37 13.85 25.14
C VAL A 118 5.97 13.21 23.90
N ALA A 119 6.65 13.97 23.04
CA ALA A 119 7.45 13.37 21.98
C ALA A 119 8.66 14.19 21.55
N VAL A 120 9.68 13.52 21.01
CA VAL A 120 10.86 14.14 20.41
C VAL A 120 11.15 13.53 19.05
N TYR A 121 11.47 14.37 18.06
CA TYR A 121 11.94 13.92 16.76
C TYR A 121 13.26 14.60 16.40
N GLU A 122 14.20 13.78 15.92
CA GLU A 122 15.40 14.27 15.22
C GLU A 122 15.10 14.36 13.73
N VAL A 123 15.59 15.41 13.06
CA VAL A 123 15.40 15.62 11.63
C VAL A 123 16.74 15.48 10.90
N LYS A 124 16.78 14.63 9.87
CA LYS A 124 17.97 14.46 9.02
C LYS A 124 17.58 14.62 7.56
N SER A 125 18.43 15.28 6.77
CA SER A 125 18.19 15.49 5.34
C SER A 125 18.10 14.17 4.56
N ARG A 126 18.99 13.22 4.85
CA ARG A 126 19.10 11.96 4.11
C ARG A 126 19.00 10.72 4.98
N PHE A 127 18.35 9.68 4.47
CA PHE A 127 18.32 8.37 5.11
C PHE A 127 19.58 7.57 4.77
N THR A 128 20.65 7.80 5.53
CA THR A 128 21.95 7.14 5.40
C THR A 128 22.38 6.52 6.72
N LYS A 129 23.36 5.61 6.69
CA LYS A 129 23.88 4.96 7.90
C LYS A 129 24.39 5.99 8.92
N GLN A 130 25.16 6.99 8.46
CA GLN A 130 25.73 8.01 9.36
C GLN A 130 24.63 8.85 10.01
N ASN A 131 23.66 9.32 9.23
CA ASN A 131 22.56 10.12 9.76
C ASN A 131 21.68 9.34 10.74
N VAL A 132 21.49 8.03 10.51
CA VAL A 132 20.80 7.14 11.46
C VAL A 132 21.58 7.04 12.76
N PHE A 133 22.89 6.80 12.69
CA PHE A 133 23.77 6.76 13.88
C PHE A 133 23.70 8.07 14.67
N ASP A 134 23.93 9.21 14.00
CA ASP A 134 23.93 10.53 14.64
C ASP A 134 22.58 10.84 15.31
N ALA A 135 21.48 10.46 14.66
CA ALA A 135 20.15 10.67 15.20
C ALA A 135 19.85 9.77 16.41
N ILE A 136 20.26 8.49 16.38
CA ILE A 136 20.11 7.58 17.52
C ILE A 136 20.93 8.07 18.71
N GLU A 137 22.20 8.42 18.50
CA GLU A 137 23.06 8.97 19.57
C GLU A 137 22.45 10.23 20.18
N LYS A 138 21.87 11.09 19.34
CA LYS A 138 21.20 12.31 19.79
C LYS A 138 19.97 12.02 20.65
N LEU A 139 19.11 11.10 20.22
CA LEU A 139 17.93 10.69 20.98
C LEU A 139 18.31 9.95 22.27
N ASN A 140 19.41 9.20 22.26
CA ASN A 140 19.90 8.45 23.42
C ASN A 140 20.40 9.34 24.58
N GLN A 141 20.63 10.64 24.33
CA GLN A 141 20.93 11.63 25.39
C GLN A 141 19.84 11.73 26.46
N ILE A 142 18.62 11.26 26.15
CA ILE A 142 17.48 11.23 27.06
C ILE A 142 17.59 10.13 28.12
N ASP A 143 18.43 9.11 27.91
CA ASP A 143 18.56 7.98 28.83
C ASP A 143 18.97 8.41 30.26
N GLU A 144 19.73 9.50 30.37
CA GLU A 144 20.15 10.11 31.65
C GLU A 144 18.97 10.57 32.53
N PHE A 145 17.81 10.87 31.93
CA PHE A 145 16.65 11.42 32.62
C PHE A 145 15.31 10.82 32.19
N LYS A 146 15.33 9.62 31.60
CA LYS A 146 14.13 8.95 31.07
C LYS A 146 13.01 8.77 32.10
N ASP A 147 13.38 8.56 33.36
CA ASP A 147 12.43 8.35 34.45
C ASP A 147 11.65 9.62 34.83
N GLN A 148 12.06 10.79 34.30
CA GLN A 148 11.42 12.09 34.53
C GLN A 148 10.50 12.52 33.37
N LEU A 149 10.44 11.73 32.28
CA LEU A 149 9.63 12.04 31.11
C LEU A 149 8.14 11.80 31.37
N ALA A 150 7.29 12.33 30.49
CA ALA A 150 5.86 12.02 30.51
C ALA A 150 5.63 10.50 30.34
N PRO A 151 4.59 9.91 30.96
CA PRO A 151 4.31 8.49 30.85
C PRO A 151 4.12 7.96 29.42
N LEU A 152 3.60 8.79 28.51
CA LEU A 152 3.37 8.46 27.10
C LEU A 152 4.51 8.94 26.19
N TYR A 153 5.68 9.25 26.76
CA TYR A 153 6.81 9.75 26.00
C TYR A 153 7.19 8.80 24.86
N THR A 154 7.42 9.38 23.67
CA THR A 154 7.91 8.64 22.52
C THR A 154 8.91 9.45 21.70
N CYS A 155 9.75 8.79 20.91
CA CYS A 155 10.63 9.48 19.99
C CYS A 155 10.78 8.74 18.66
N GLY A 156 11.26 9.47 17.66
CA GLY A 156 11.54 8.92 16.34
C GLY A 156 12.42 9.84 15.51
N ILE A 157 12.62 9.46 14.24
CA ILE A 157 13.47 10.21 13.30
C ILE A 157 12.68 10.55 12.05
N ILE A 158 12.83 11.78 11.55
CA ILE A 158 12.27 12.24 10.28
C ILE A 158 13.43 12.42 9.30
N PHE A 159 13.46 11.56 8.28
CA PHE A 159 14.37 11.71 7.15
C PHE A 159 13.64 12.41 5.99
N ILE A 160 14.28 13.38 5.34
CA ILE A 160 13.64 14.06 4.21
C ILE A 160 13.65 13.18 2.96
N GLU A 161 14.79 12.57 2.61
CA GLU A 161 14.89 11.75 1.40
C GLU A 161 15.74 10.48 1.57
N LEU A 162 15.38 9.43 0.82
CA LEU A 162 16.27 8.35 0.41
C LEU A 162 16.65 8.54 -1.06
N VAL A 163 17.95 8.63 -1.34
CA VAL A 163 18.48 8.76 -2.71
C VAL A 163 18.81 7.41 -3.33
N GLU A 164 18.89 7.36 -4.65
CA GLU A 164 19.12 6.11 -5.40
C GLU A 164 20.43 5.42 -5.00
N ASP A 165 21.50 6.18 -4.77
CA ASP A 165 22.83 5.67 -4.38
C ASP A 165 22.84 4.93 -3.03
N ASP A 166 21.85 5.19 -2.18
CA ASP A 166 21.71 4.58 -0.86
C ASP A 166 20.67 3.43 -0.86
N VAL A 167 19.92 3.23 -1.95
CA VAL A 167 18.79 2.27 -1.98
C VAL A 167 19.23 0.84 -1.74
N ASN A 168 20.45 0.45 -2.13
CA ASN A 168 20.96 -0.91 -1.93
C ASN A 168 21.79 -1.07 -0.66
N ARG A 169 21.81 -0.08 0.24
CA ARG A 169 22.65 -0.10 1.44
C ARG A 169 21.92 -0.68 2.64
N GLY A 170 21.75 -2.00 2.68
CA GLY A 170 21.10 -2.73 3.78
C GLY A 170 21.67 -2.44 5.19
N ALA A 171 22.92 -1.97 5.28
CA ALA A 171 23.55 -1.54 6.53
C ALA A 171 22.80 -0.38 7.24
N ILE A 172 21.97 0.38 6.54
CA ILE A 172 21.14 1.44 7.11
C ILE A 172 20.15 0.86 8.14
N LEU A 173 19.43 -0.22 7.80
CA LEU A 173 18.48 -0.86 8.72
C LEU A 173 19.20 -1.54 9.90
N LYS A 174 20.38 -2.10 9.65
CA LYS A 174 21.23 -2.64 10.71
C LYS A 174 21.69 -1.57 11.70
N GLU A 175 21.88 -0.33 11.26
CA GLU A 175 22.16 0.76 12.19
C GLU A 175 20.91 1.18 12.95
N LEU A 176 19.77 1.23 12.26
CA LEU A 176 18.49 1.68 12.80
C LEU A 176 17.96 0.80 13.95
N ILE A 177 18.28 -0.50 13.93
CA ILE A 177 17.87 -1.44 15.00
C ILE A 177 18.45 -1.07 16.37
N LYS A 178 19.58 -0.36 16.40
CA LYS A 178 20.17 0.12 17.66
C LYS A 178 19.25 1.10 18.38
N GLY A 179 18.38 1.78 17.64
CA GLY A 179 17.33 2.63 18.19
C GLY A 179 16.37 1.88 19.10
N ALA A 180 16.24 0.55 18.98
CA ALA A 180 15.41 -0.26 19.88
C ALA A 180 15.84 -0.18 21.36
N LYS A 181 17.06 0.31 21.65
CA LYS A 181 17.57 0.53 23.00
C LYS A 181 17.25 1.93 23.55
N VAL A 182 16.87 2.86 22.68
CA VAL A 182 16.56 4.25 23.06
C VAL A 182 15.18 4.31 23.69
N ALA A 183 15.07 4.95 24.85
CA ALA A 183 13.81 5.10 25.57
C ALA A 183 12.74 5.76 24.67
N GLY A 184 11.56 5.14 24.57
CA GLY A 184 10.42 5.66 23.81
C GLY A 184 10.56 5.58 22.27
N PHE A 185 11.67 5.05 21.74
CA PHE A 185 11.90 5.00 20.29
C PHE A 185 10.96 4.04 19.58
N ASN A 186 10.27 4.54 18.56
CA ASN A 186 9.25 3.79 17.83
C ASN A 186 9.52 3.64 16.32
N GLY A 187 10.63 4.23 15.84
CA GLY A 187 10.97 4.29 14.42
C GLY A 187 10.94 5.71 13.88
N GLY A 188 10.21 5.94 12.78
CA GLY A 188 10.31 7.20 12.06
C GLY A 188 9.66 7.22 10.68
N VAL A 189 10.00 8.22 9.88
CA VAL A 189 9.47 8.41 8.53
C VAL A 189 10.56 8.89 7.59
N VAL A 190 10.50 8.48 6.33
CA VAL A 190 11.31 8.98 5.21
C VAL A 190 10.36 9.65 4.22
N LEU A 191 10.40 10.98 4.11
CA LEU A 191 9.34 11.74 3.43
C LEU A 191 9.24 11.43 1.93
N ARG A 192 10.36 11.15 1.25
CA ARG A 192 10.40 10.70 -0.15
C ARG A 192 11.49 9.66 -0.45
N TYR A 193 11.24 8.87 -1.48
CA TYR A 193 12.28 8.13 -2.21
C TYR A 193 12.51 8.82 -3.57
N GLN A 194 13.77 9.04 -3.95
CA GLN A 194 14.11 9.74 -5.20
C GLN A 194 13.56 9.01 -6.44
N GLY A 195 13.54 7.68 -6.43
CA GLY A 195 12.98 6.88 -7.53
C GLY A 195 11.45 6.87 -7.62
N ASP A 196 10.74 7.34 -6.58
CA ASP A 196 9.28 7.49 -6.57
C ASP A 196 8.84 8.59 -5.60
N LEU A 197 8.61 9.79 -6.13
CA LEU A 197 8.19 10.96 -5.37
C LEU A 197 6.75 10.85 -4.82
N SER A 198 6.00 9.82 -5.23
CA SER A 198 4.63 9.61 -4.79
C SER A 198 4.54 8.90 -3.44
N CYS A 199 5.57 8.16 -3.03
CA CYS A 199 5.55 7.34 -1.81
C CYS A 199 6.32 7.97 -0.64
N THR A 200 6.04 7.47 0.55
CA THR A 200 6.72 7.80 1.81
C THR A 200 7.13 6.50 2.48
N GLY A 201 8.29 6.48 3.12
CA GLY A 201 8.79 5.36 3.89
C GLY A 201 8.37 5.51 5.35
N LEU A 202 7.84 4.45 5.94
CA LEU A 202 7.49 4.39 7.35
C LEU A 202 8.40 3.36 8.03
N ILE A 203 9.02 3.77 9.12
CA ILE A 203 9.95 2.95 9.90
C ILE A 203 9.22 2.55 11.18
N HIS A 204 9.19 1.25 11.45
CA HIS A 204 8.74 0.71 12.73
C HIS A 204 9.84 -0.11 13.36
N VAL A 205 9.95 0.03 14.69
CA VAL A 205 10.77 -0.87 15.51
C VAL A 205 9.85 -1.60 16.47
N SER A 206 9.97 -2.93 16.52
CA SER A 206 9.19 -3.75 17.43
C SER A 206 10.01 -4.90 17.98
N THR A 207 9.45 -5.56 19.00
CA THR A 207 10.03 -6.77 19.59
C THR A 207 9.20 -7.98 19.14
N SER A 208 9.83 -8.94 18.48
CA SER A 208 9.24 -10.22 18.12
C SER A 208 9.33 -11.18 19.31
N LYS A 209 8.24 -11.90 19.59
CA LYS A 209 8.24 -12.99 20.58
C LYS A 209 8.82 -14.29 20.01
N GLU A 210 8.92 -14.39 18.68
CA GLU A 210 9.40 -15.58 18.00
C GLU A 210 10.90 -15.46 17.73
N ASN A 211 11.69 -16.29 18.43
CA ASN A 211 13.12 -16.49 18.16
C ASN A 211 13.30 -17.35 16.90
N ASN A 212 12.89 -16.83 15.74
CA ASN A 212 13.28 -17.43 14.48
C ASN A 212 14.75 -17.08 14.23
N ALA A 213 15.64 -18.06 14.39
CA ALA A 213 17.10 -17.94 14.28
C ALA A 213 17.61 -17.63 12.85
N SER A 214 16.78 -17.07 11.97
CA SER A 214 17.22 -16.60 10.67
C SER A 214 17.98 -15.28 10.84
N ASN A 215 19.31 -15.35 10.79
CA ASN A 215 20.17 -14.17 10.80
C ASN A 215 19.87 -13.27 9.58
N GLY A 216 19.12 -12.19 9.83
CA GLY A 216 19.37 -10.82 9.37
C GLY A 216 19.63 -10.53 7.90
N GLN A 217 19.20 -11.35 6.95
CA GLN A 217 19.32 -10.95 5.54
C GLN A 217 18.33 -9.82 5.25
N VAL A 218 18.85 -8.61 5.05
CA VAL A 218 18.05 -7.47 4.59
C VAL A 218 17.70 -7.69 3.13
N LEU A 219 16.41 -7.66 2.84
CA LEU A 219 15.95 -7.60 1.46
C LEU A 219 16.38 -6.27 0.84
N THR A 220 17.07 -6.33 -0.29
CA THR A 220 17.40 -5.15 -1.11
C THR A 220 16.66 -5.21 -2.44
N PRO A 221 16.33 -4.07 -3.06
CA PRO A 221 16.59 -2.69 -2.61
C PRO A 221 15.76 -2.30 -1.37
N LEU A 222 16.14 -1.22 -0.66
CA LEU A 222 15.42 -0.69 0.50
C LEU A 222 14.10 0.01 0.12
N ALA A 223 13.98 0.45 -1.14
CA ALA A 223 12.79 1.07 -1.70
C ALA A 223 12.59 0.62 -3.15
N ARG A 224 11.35 0.68 -3.62
CA ARG A 224 10.96 0.49 -5.02
C ARG A 224 9.84 1.46 -5.37
N ALA A 225 9.71 1.79 -6.64
CA ALA A 225 8.55 2.52 -7.13
C ALA A 225 7.27 1.69 -6.93
N ILE A 226 6.23 2.30 -6.39
CA ILE A 226 5.00 1.59 -6.01
C ILE A 226 4.26 1.05 -7.24
N ASP A 227 4.34 1.76 -8.36
CA ASP A 227 3.69 1.35 -9.61
C ASP A 227 4.38 0.16 -10.28
N THR A 228 5.65 -0.09 -10.00
CA THR A 228 6.36 -1.26 -10.56
C THR A 228 6.06 -2.54 -9.79
N LEU A 229 5.32 -2.44 -8.68
CA LEU A 229 5.03 -3.60 -7.85
C LEU A 229 4.07 -4.57 -8.55
N LYS A 230 4.46 -5.84 -8.64
CA LYS A 230 3.72 -6.96 -9.25
C LYS A 230 2.60 -7.46 -8.34
N ILE A 231 1.64 -6.57 -8.09
CA ILE A 231 0.42 -6.82 -7.34
C ILE A 231 -0.74 -6.68 -8.33
N VAL A 232 -1.45 -7.78 -8.57
CA VAL A 232 -2.52 -7.86 -9.58
C VAL A 232 -3.77 -8.49 -8.98
N LEU A 233 -4.92 -8.12 -9.52
CA LEU A 233 -6.16 -8.85 -9.32
C LEU A 233 -6.24 -9.90 -10.42
N THR A 234 -6.37 -11.16 -10.04
CA THR A 234 -6.76 -12.20 -10.99
C THR A 234 -8.13 -11.90 -11.58
N GLU A 235 -8.46 -12.56 -12.68
CA GLU A 235 -9.77 -12.42 -13.30
C GLU A 235 -10.91 -12.81 -12.34
N GLU A 236 -10.70 -13.73 -11.41
CA GLU A 236 -11.66 -14.09 -10.36
C GLU A 236 -11.79 -13.06 -9.23
N GLY A 237 -10.94 -12.03 -9.21
CA GLY A 237 -10.92 -11.00 -8.18
C GLY A 237 -10.01 -11.29 -6.98
N SER A 238 -9.28 -12.41 -6.98
CA SER A 238 -8.26 -12.71 -5.98
C SER A 238 -7.04 -11.82 -6.16
N LEU A 239 -6.54 -11.23 -5.08
CA LEU A 239 -5.32 -10.42 -5.07
C LEU A 239 -4.08 -11.32 -5.03
N GLN A 240 -3.17 -11.16 -5.98
CA GLN A 240 -1.89 -11.89 -6.02
C GLN A 240 -0.70 -10.94 -5.88
N ILE A 241 0.27 -11.34 -5.07
CA ILE A 241 1.53 -10.64 -4.84
C ILE A 241 2.64 -11.53 -5.38
N ARG A 242 3.28 -11.13 -6.48
CA ARG A 242 4.18 -11.99 -7.28
C ARG A 242 5.65 -11.62 -7.19
N GLU A 243 6.05 -10.84 -6.20
CA GLU A 243 7.45 -10.51 -5.99
C GLU A 243 7.78 -10.34 -4.51
N GLN A 244 9.07 -10.51 -4.20
CA GLN A 244 9.57 -10.40 -2.84
C GLN A 244 9.56 -8.94 -2.34
N GLY A 245 9.10 -8.74 -1.11
CA GLY A 245 8.97 -7.41 -0.50
C GLY A 245 7.71 -6.66 -0.92
N ALA A 246 7.02 -7.04 -2.00
CA ALA A 246 5.70 -6.49 -2.28
C ALA A 246 4.67 -6.96 -1.25
N GLY A 247 3.69 -6.09 -0.98
CA GLY A 247 2.65 -6.30 0.01
C GLY A 247 1.43 -5.44 -0.32
N ALA A 248 0.32 -5.73 0.35
CA ALA A 248 -0.91 -4.97 0.20
C ALA A 248 -1.54 -4.71 1.56
N LYS A 249 -1.97 -3.47 1.79
CA LYS A 249 -2.81 -3.10 2.93
C LYS A 249 -4.26 -3.03 2.45
N LEU A 250 -5.12 -3.80 3.10
CA LEU A 250 -6.54 -3.85 2.80
C LEU A 250 -7.31 -2.95 3.78
N THR A 251 -8.15 -2.06 3.25
CA THR A 251 -8.99 -1.16 4.05
C THR A 251 -10.45 -1.37 3.67
N VAL A 252 -11.31 -1.62 4.65
CA VAL A 252 -12.76 -1.67 4.44
C VAL A 252 -13.29 -0.24 4.34
N THR A 253 -14.00 0.05 3.26
CA THR A 253 -14.65 1.34 3.02
C THR A 253 -16.07 1.38 3.61
N SER A 254 -16.66 2.58 3.69
CA SER A 254 -18.04 2.76 4.18
C SER A 254 -19.09 1.96 3.41
N ASN A 255 -18.81 1.58 2.17
CA ASN A 255 -19.71 0.81 1.31
C ASN A 255 -19.47 -0.71 1.44
N ASN A 256 -18.73 -1.14 2.47
CA ASN A 256 -18.31 -2.53 2.68
C ASN A 256 -17.49 -3.11 1.51
N ASN A 257 -16.84 -2.24 0.73
CA ASN A 257 -15.91 -2.63 -0.33
C ASN A 257 -14.48 -2.58 0.21
N TRP A 258 -13.62 -3.47 -0.30
CA TRP A 258 -12.19 -3.46 0.00
C TRP A 258 -11.45 -2.50 -0.94
N SER A 259 -10.68 -1.60 -0.36
CA SER A 259 -9.68 -0.81 -1.07
C SER A 259 -8.29 -1.32 -0.75
N VAL A 260 -7.40 -1.26 -1.72
CA VAL A 260 -6.04 -1.80 -1.65
C VAL A 260 -5.04 -0.66 -1.71
N THR A 261 -4.09 -0.64 -0.79
CA THR A 261 -2.87 0.17 -0.91
C THR A 261 -1.71 -0.77 -1.18
N LYS A 262 -0.96 -0.55 -2.26
CA LYS A 262 0.29 -1.25 -2.56
C LYS A 262 1.36 -0.81 -1.55
N VAL A 263 2.12 -1.77 -1.06
CA VAL A 263 3.20 -1.54 -0.09
C VAL A 263 4.44 -2.28 -0.55
N TYR A 264 5.60 -1.65 -0.46
CA TYR A 264 6.89 -2.33 -0.53
C TYR A 264 7.51 -2.38 0.86
N MET A 265 7.95 -3.54 1.32
CA MET A 265 8.44 -3.74 2.69
C MET A 265 9.77 -4.47 2.69
N VAL A 266 10.68 -3.98 3.53
CA VAL A 266 11.95 -4.63 3.87
C VAL A 266 12.10 -4.65 5.38
N SER A 267 12.71 -5.70 5.90
CA SER A 267 12.95 -5.80 7.34
C SER A 267 14.36 -6.25 7.65
N TYR A 268 14.81 -5.91 8.85
CA TYR A 268 16.02 -6.43 9.46
C TYR A 268 15.69 -6.90 10.87
N GLN A 269 16.17 -8.09 11.23
CA GLN A 269 15.97 -8.68 12.55
C GLN A 269 17.34 -8.99 13.18
N GLU A 270 17.49 -8.62 14.46
CA GLU A 270 18.64 -8.94 15.31
C GLU A 270 18.12 -9.38 16.68
N GLY A 271 18.24 -10.68 16.98
CA GLY A 271 17.64 -11.27 18.18
C GLY A 271 16.11 -11.14 18.18
N ASP A 272 15.57 -10.58 19.27
CA ASP A 272 14.14 -10.31 19.46
C ASP A 272 13.70 -8.98 18.83
N LYS A 273 14.61 -8.17 18.26
CA LYS A 273 14.28 -6.87 17.69
C LYS A 273 14.12 -6.96 16.19
N ILE A 274 13.09 -6.29 15.68
CA ILE A 274 12.84 -6.15 14.24
C ILE A 274 12.66 -4.67 13.89
N VAL A 275 13.31 -4.27 12.80
CA VAL A 275 13.06 -3.01 12.11
C VAL A 275 12.35 -3.31 10.82
N LEU A 276 11.20 -2.67 10.60
CA LEU A 276 10.43 -2.74 9.37
C LEU A 276 10.47 -1.36 8.69
N LEU A 277 10.87 -1.33 7.43
CA LEU A 277 10.72 -0.16 6.56
C LEU A 277 9.67 -0.50 5.49
N SER A 278 8.57 0.24 5.47
CA SER A 278 7.49 0.07 4.50
C SER A 278 7.24 1.34 3.69
N TRP A 279 7.15 1.21 2.37
CA TRP A 279 6.86 2.29 1.45
C TRP A 279 5.45 2.17 0.91
N SER A 280 4.68 3.26 0.97
CA SER A 280 3.37 3.34 0.33
C SER A 280 2.98 4.79 0.06
N ARG A 281 1.90 4.99 -0.69
CA ARG A 281 1.29 6.33 -0.87
C ARG A 281 0.52 6.80 0.37
N SER A 282 0.10 5.88 1.23
CA SER A 282 -0.59 6.16 2.49
C SER A 282 0.36 6.40 3.66
N ALA A 283 1.64 6.06 3.54
CA ALA A 283 2.59 6.04 4.66
C ALA A 283 2.72 7.40 5.38
N PHE A 284 2.56 8.53 4.68
CA PHE A 284 2.56 9.85 5.33
C PHE A 284 1.31 10.07 6.21
N ALA A 285 0.14 9.64 5.74
CA ALA A 285 -1.08 9.67 6.55
C ALA A 285 -0.99 8.67 7.72
N ASP A 286 -0.41 7.49 7.49
CA ASP A 286 -0.18 6.48 8.53
C ASP A 286 0.74 7.02 9.63
N PHE A 287 1.84 7.70 9.28
CA PHE A 287 2.70 8.40 10.23
C PHE A 287 1.92 9.41 11.09
N CYS A 288 1.07 10.24 10.46
CA CYS A 288 0.26 11.24 11.14
C CYS A 288 -0.74 10.60 12.13
N ILE A 289 -1.42 9.53 11.71
CA ILE A 289 -2.36 8.78 12.53
C ILE A 289 -1.63 8.14 13.72
N GLU A 290 -0.46 7.55 13.49
CA GLU A 290 0.34 6.94 14.55
C GLU A 290 0.88 7.95 15.56
N LEU A 291 1.33 9.12 15.08
CA LEU A 291 1.76 10.20 15.97
C LEU A 291 0.60 10.59 16.90
N LEU A 292 -0.58 10.87 16.36
CA LEU A 292 -1.75 11.20 17.19
C LEU A 292 -2.11 10.08 18.16
N ALA A 293 -2.16 8.83 17.68
CA ALA A 293 -2.49 7.69 18.53
C ALA A 293 -1.51 7.55 19.71
N ARG A 294 -0.20 7.72 19.48
CA ARG A 294 0.81 7.65 20.54
C ARG A 294 0.68 8.79 21.54
N LEU A 295 0.50 10.02 21.05
CA LEU A 295 0.31 11.19 21.91
C LEU A 295 -0.92 11.06 22.82
N GLU A 296 -1.97 10.40 22.33
CA GLU A 296 -3.21 10.14 23.08
C GLU A 296 -3.22 8.81 23.86
N GLY A 297 -2.16 7.99 23.76
CA GLY A 297 -2.12 6.67 24.38
C GLY A 297 -3.13 5.66 23.80
N ILE A 298 -3.58 5.87 22.56
CA ILE A 298 -4.53 5.01 21.86
C ILE A 298 -3.77 3.82 21.25
N ALA A 299 -4.26 2.60 21.53
CA ALA A 299 -3.67 1.37 21.00
C ALA A 299 -3.80 1.27 19.47
N LEU A 300 -2.85 0.58 18.81
CA LEU A 300 -2.84 0.45 17.35
C LEU A 300 -4.09 -0.23 16.77
N ASN A 301 -4.72 -1.12 17.55
CA ASN A 301 -5.91 -1.89 17.21
C ASN A 301 -7.22 -1.29 17.78
N ASP A 302 -7.18 -0.08 18.35
CA ASP A 302 -8.36 0.57 18.88
C ASP A 302 -9.34 0.93 17.76
N SER A 303 -10.62 0.61 17.93
CA SER A 303 -11.66 0.93 16.95
C SER A 303 -11.93 2.43 16.81
N ASN A 304 -11.55 3.24 17.81
CA ASN A 304 -11.67 4.69 17.81
C ASN A 304 -10.43 5.37 17.21
N ARG A 305 -9.42 4.61 16.78
CA ARG A 305 -8.25 5.17 16.12
C ARG A 305 -8.67 5.92 14.86
N ALA A 306 -8.22 7.16 14.73
CA ALA A 306 -8.52 7.97 13.57
C ALA A 306 -8.04 7.28 12.28
N SER A 307 -8.85 7.37 11.22
CA SER A 307 -8.49 6.93 9.87
C SER A 307 -8.81 8.05 8.90
N PHE A 308 -7.78 8.62 8.30
CA PHE A 308 -7.90 9.72 7.36
C PHE A 308 -6.75 9.71 6.35
N GLY A 309 -6.94 10.42 5.24
CA GLY A 309 -5.87 10.70 4.27
C GLY A 309 -5.31 9.47 3.55
N GLN A 310 -5.92 8.29 3.69
CA GLN A 310 -5.44 7.06 3.05
C GLN A 310 -5.57 7.15 1.53
N VAL A 311 -4.56 6.62 0.84
CA VAL A 311 -4.46 6.51 -0.62
C VAL A 311 -4.60 5.05 -1.01
N PHE A 312 -5.42 4.79 -2.01
CA PHE A 312 -5.70 3.47 -2.54
C PHE A 312 -5.25 3.41 -4.00
N ASP A 313 -4.70 2.27 -4.39
CA ASP A 313 -4.18 2.02 -5.72
C ASP A 313 -5.22 1.28 -6.56
N ASN A 314 -5.32 1.67 -7.82
CA ASN A 314 -6.04 0.87 -8.80
C ASN A 314 -5.18 -0.34 -9.13
N ILE A 315 -5.62 -1.51 -8.66
CA ILE A 315 -4.92 -2.77 -8.93
C ILE A 315 -5.32 -3.25 -10.33
N GLU A 316 -4.32 -3.44 -11.17
CA GLU A 316 -4.52 -3.97 -12.52
C GLU A 316 -5.15 -5.35 -12.45
N ARG A 317 -6.19 -5.56 -13.25
CA ARG A 317 -6.81 -6.87 -13.40
C ARG A 317 -6.13 -7.61 -14.53
N GLU A 318 -5.42 -8.67 -14.18
CA GLU A 318 -4.81 -9.54 -15.17
C GLU A 318 -5.88 -10.47 -15.74
N GLN A 319 -5.99 -10.49 -17.06
CA GLN A 319 -6.87 -11.41 -17.76
C GLN A 319 -6.21 -12.78 -17.87
N ALA A 320 -7.02 -13.84 -17.81
CA ALA A 320 -6.55 -15.18 -18.12
C ALA A 320 -5.88 -15.23 -19.50
N ARG A 321 -4.76 -15.95 -19.60
CA ARG A 321 -4.05 -16.13 -20.87
C ARG A 321 -4.94 -16.86 -21.86
N ILE A 322 -4.93 -16.48 -23.13
CA ILE A 322 -5.68 -17.21 -24.15
C ILE A 322 -5.07 -18.61 -24.34
N GLN A 323 -5.93 -19.63 -24.40
CA GLN A 323 -5.53 -20.99 -24.70
C GLN A 323 -4.83 -21.04 -26.06
N LEU A 324 -3.63 -21.63 -26.09
CA LEU A 324 -2.91 -21.87 -27.35
C LEU A 324 -3.68 -22.87 -28.21
N GLU A 325 -3.56 -22.77 -29.54
CA GLU A 325 -4.20 -23.72 -30.47
C GLU A 325 -3.68 -25.15 -30.29
N ASN A 326 -2.39 -25.30 -29.99
CA ASN A 326 -1.75 -26.59 -29.80
C ASN A 326 -1.92 -27.10 -28.37
N LYS A 327 -2.28 -28.37 -28.24
CA LYS A 327 -2.31 -29.08 -26.96
C LYS A 327 -0.90 -29.18 -26.38
N LEU A 328 -0.71 -28.65 -25.17
CA LEU A 328 0.51 -28.86 -24.39
C LEU A 328 0.41 -30.16 -23.59
N GLN A 329 1.49 -30.94 -23.58
CA GLN A 329 1.56 -32.19 -22.82
C GLN A 329 1.46 -31.89 -21.32
N GLY A 330 0.61 -32.64 -20.60
CA GLY A 330 0.44 -32.48 -19.15
C GLY A 330 -0.49 -31.33 -18.75
N GLU A 331 -1.11 -30.61 -19.70
CA GLU A 331 -2.06 -29.54 -19.42
C GLU A 331 -3.50 -29.93 -19.79
N ALA A 332 -4.46 -29.23 -19.18
CA ALA A 332 -5.83 -29.20 -19.65
C ALA A 332 -5.91 -28.43 -20.97
N HIS A 333 -6.83 -28.82 -21.86
CA HIS A 333 -7.07 -28.12 -23.11
C HIS A 333 -8.53 -28.33 -23.48
N LEU A 334 -9.29 -27.25 -23.55
CA LEU A 334 -10.72 -27.31 -23.77
C LEU A 334 -11.05 -27.05 -25.25
N LYS A 335 -12.03 -27.79 -25.77
CA LYS A 335 -12.66 -27.53 -27.05
C LYS A 335 -14.09 -27.09 -26.78
N ILE A 336 -14.51 -25.98 -27.39
CA ILE A 336 -15.89 -25.50 -27.28
C ILE A 336 -16.61 -25.63 -28.61
N GLN A 337 -17.87 -26.05 -28.57
CA GLN A 337 -18.73 -26.15 -29.75
C GLN A 337 -20.19 -25.84 -29.40
N ILE A 338 -20.93 -25.26 -30.35
CA ILE A 338 -22.38 -25.11 -30.24
C ILE A 338 -23.01 -26.45 -30.57
N VAL A 339 -23.90 -26.92 -29.70
CA VAL A 339 -24.56 -28.21 -29.89
C VAL A 339 -25.59 -28.07 -31.01
N LYS A 340 -25.48 -28.88 -32.06
CA LYS A 340 -26.37 -28.82 -33.25
C LYS A 340 -27.55 -29.79 -33.20
N GLN A 341 -27.47 -30.87 -32.42
CA GLN A 341 -28.54 -31.87 -32.34
C GLN A 341 -28.57 -32.60 -31.00
N VAL A 342 -29.73 -32.63 -30.34
CA VAL A 342 -30.02 -33.42 -29.14
C VAL A 342 -31.45 -33.93 -29.30
N ALA A 343 -31.67 -35.20 -29.03
CA ALA A 343 -32.89 -35.93 -29.40
C ALA A 343 -34.19 -35.40 -28.75
N SER A 344 -34.14 -34.46 -27.80
CA SER A 344 -35.32 -34.08 -27.00
C SER A 344 -35.33 -32.65 -26.44
N THR A 345 -34.44 -31.74 -26.83
CA THR A 345 -34.35 -30.37 -26.27
C THR A 345 -34.08 -29.34 -27.35
N GLU A 346 -34.79 -28.22 -27.31
CA GLU A 346 -34.53 -27.07 -28.18
C GLU A 346 -33.16 -26.45 -27.85
N LEU A 347 -32.22 -26.57 -28.78
CA LEU A 347 -30.82 -26.14 -28.61
C LEU A 347 -30.59 -24.66 -28.84
N PHE A 348 -31.55 -24.06 -29.53
CA PHE A 348 -31.57 -22.67 -29.93
C PHE A 348 -33.01 -22.18 -29.76
N VAL A 349 -33.22 -21.29 -28.79
CA VAL A 349 -34.55 -20.75 -28.48
C VAL A 349 -34.49 -19.23 -28.54
N ILE A 350 -35.27 -18.63 -29.43
CA ILE A 350 -35.52 -17.19 -29.44
C ILE A 350 -36.72 -16.94 -28.54
N ASP A 351 -36.49 -16.25 -27.43
CA ASP A 351 -37.46 -15.92 -26.40
C ASP A 351 -37.73 -14.41 -26.49
N ASP A 352 -38.69 -14.04 -27.35
CA ASP A 352 -39.05 -12.65 -27.63
C ASP A 352 -39.62 -11.93 -26.39
N GLU A 353 -40.29 -12.66 -25.49
CA GLU A 353 -40.84 -12.14 -24.25
C GLU A 353 -39.72 -11.68 -23.30
N ALA A 354 -38.79 -12.59 -22.97
CA ALA A 354 -37.64 -12.27 -22.13
C ALA A 354 -36.53 -11.49 -22.88
N SER A 355 -36.74 -11.23 -24.17
CA SER A 355 -35.80 -10.53 -25.03
C SER A 355 -34.40 -11.16 -25.02
N GLN A 356 -34.34 -12.48 -25.19
CA GLN A 356 -33.09 -13.24 -25.16
C GLN A 356 -33.05 -14.38 -26.19
N VAL A 357 -31.84 -14.77 -26.57
CA VAL A 357 -31.58 -16.00 -27.33
C VAL A 357 -30.84 -16.98 -26.44
N LYS A 358 -31.38 -18.20 -26.30
CA LYS A 358 -30.75 -19.27 -25.52
C LYS A 358 -30.01 -20.23 -26.45
N ILE A 359 -28.76 -20.54 -26.12
CA ILE A 359 -27.87 -21.38 -26.93
C ILE A 359 -27.24 -22.45 -26.02
N LEU A 360 -27.20 -23.70 -26.45
CA LEU A 360 -26.50 -24.77 -25.74
C LEU A 360 -25.04 -24.89 -26.23
N ILE A 361 -24.09 -24.73 -25.30
CA ILE A 361 -22.65 -24.83 -25.57
C ILE A 361 -22.10 -26.08 -24.90
N GLU A 362 -21.39 -26.90 -25.66
CA GLU A 362 -20.61 -28.02 -25.16
C GLU A 362 -19.14 -27.61 -24.98
N VAL A 363 -18.57 -28.02 -23.85
CA VAL A 363 -17.16 -27.89 -23.53
C VAL A 363 -16.60 -29.30 -23.32
N GLU A 364 -15.58 -29.66 -24.08
CA GLU A 364 -14.89 -30.95 -24.00
C GLU A 364 -13.45 -30.73 -23.55
N ASN A 365 -12.98 -31.48 -22.55
CA ASN A 365 -11.57 -31.46 -22.17
C ASN A 365 -10.80 -32.48 -23.01
N ILE A 366 -10.18 -32.01 -24.10
CA ILE A 366 -9.30 -32.82 -24.94
C ILE A 366 -7.85 -32.86 -24.41
N GLY A 367 -7.58 -32.20 -23.28
CA GLY A 367 -6.29 -32.19 -22.59
C GLY A 367 -5.94 -33.51 -21.92
N SER A 368 -4.77 -33.57 -21.29
CA SER A 368 -4.35 -34.73 -20.47
C SER A 368 -4.50 -34.49 -18.96
N ALA A 369 -4.71 -33.24 -18.54
CA ALA A 369 -4.95 -32.89 -17.14
C ALA A 369 -6.40 -32.50 -16.89
N LYS A 370 -6.80 -32.53 -15.61
CA LYS A 370 -8.11 -32.05 -15.14
C LYS A 370 -8.24 -30.55 -15.33
N ALA A 371 -9.36 -30.12 -15.91
CA ALA A 371 -9.75 -28.71 -15.98
C ALA A 371 -10.75 -28.37 -14.87
N ILE A 372 -10.61 -27.21 -14.24
CA ILE A 372 -11.65 -26.61 -13.40
C ILE A 372 -12.17 -25.39 -14.14
N ILE A 373 -13.40 -25.48 -14.64
CA ILE A 373 -14.03 -24.44 -15.44
C ILE A 373 -14.78 -23.50 -14.51
N SER A 374 -14.53 -22.21 -14.69
CA SER A 374 -15.24 -21.12 -14.04
C SER A 374 -16.39 -20.64 -14.92
N VAL A 375 -17.58 -20.58 -14.33
CA VAL A 375 -18.79 -20.12 -15.01
C VAL A 375 -19.50 -19.05 -14.16
N ASP A 376 -20.30 -18.22 -14.84
CA ASP A 376 -21.13 -17.18 -14.20
C ASP A 376 -20.31 -16.12 -13.45
N GLY A 377 -19.17 -15.71 -14.02
CA GLY A 377 -18.28 -14.74 -13.40
C GLY A 377 -17.66 -15.26 -12.10
N PHE A 378 -17.15 -16.50 -12.12
CA PHE A 378 -16.49 -17.17 -10.99
C PHE A 378 -17.38 -17.53 -9.79
N LYS A 379 -18.70 -17.41 -9.95
CA LYS A 379 -19.66 -17.83 -8.92
C LYS A 379 -19.76 -19.35 -8.78
N ASN A 380 -19.63 -20.07 -9.89
CA ASN A 380 -19.75 -21.52 -9.94
C ASN A 380 -18.49 -22.13 -10.58
N ARG A 381 -18.04 -23.27 -10.04
CA ARG A 381 -16.92 -24.04 -10.58
C ARG A 381 -17.35 -25.47 -10.81
N PHE A 382 -16.94 -26.06 -11.92
CA PHE A 382 -17.13 -27.47 -12.17
C PHE A 382 -15.86 -28.12 -12.73
N GLN A 383 -15.71 -29.40 -12.44
CA GLN A 383 -14.56 -30.18 -12.83
C GLN A 383 -14.84 -30.91 -14.14
N LEU A 384 -13.86 -30.93 -15.04
CA LEU A 384 -13.89 -31.69 -16.28
C LEU A 384 -12.62 -32.54 -16.40
N LEU A 385 -12.75 -33.85 -16.25
CA LEU A 385 -11.62 -34.79 -16.41
C LEU A 385 -11.24 -34.92 -17.89
N PRO A 386 -10.04 -35.48 -18.21
CA PRO A 386 -9.67 -35.76 -19.58
C PRO A 386 -10.75 -36.57 -20.33
N ASN A 387 -11.04 -36.17 -21.57
CA ASN A 387 -12.07 -36.71 -22.46
C ASN A 387 -13.52 -36.62 -21.94
N GLN A 388 -13.79 -35.82 -20.91
CA GLN A 388 -15.15 -35.54 -20.48
C GLN A 388 -15.74 -34.31 -21.19
N LYS A 389 -17.07 -34.31 -21.29
CA LYS A 389 -17.89 -33.25 -21.87
C LYS A 389 -18.85 -32.69 -20.84
N ALA A 390 -19.12 -31.41 -20.94
CA ALA A 390 -20.16 -30.72 -20.19
C ALA A 390 -20.91 -29.77 -21.10
N THR A 391 -22.22 -29.64 -20.89
CA THR A 391 -23.06 -28.71 -21.65
C THR A 391 -23.59 -27.61 -20.74
N LYS A 392 -23.62 -26.37 -21.22
CA LYS A 392 -24.22 -25.24 -20.53
C LYS A 392 -25.11 -24.46 -21.49
N GLN A 393 -26.35 -24.21 -21.07
CA GLN A 393 -27.22 -23.27 -21.76
C GLN A 393 -26.84 -21.85 -21.34
N ILE A 394 -26.58 -20.99 -22.31
CA ILE A 394 -26.34 -19.57 -22.11
C ILE A 394 -27.53 -18.79 -22.64
N ALA A 395 -27.80 -17.63 -22.04
CA ALA A 395 -28.83 -16.69 -22.50
C ALA A 395 -28.17 -15.38 -22.89
N ILE A 396 -28.43 -14.93 -24.11
CA ILE A 396 -27.90 -13.70 -24.69
C ILE A 396 -29.03 -12.70 -24.77
N GLY A 397 -29.02 -11.71 -23.89
CA GLY A 397 -30.04 -10.65 -23.83
C GLY A 397 -29.85 -9.61 -24.93
N PHE A 398 -30.96 -9.13 -25.48
CA PHE A 398 -31.00 -8.02 -26.43
C PHE A 398 -31.60 -6.80 -25.73
N SER A 399 -30.86 -5.70 -25.69
CA SER A 399 -31.41 -4.43 -25.20
C SER A 399 -32.44 -3.92 -26.19
N LYS A 400 -33.72 -3.93 -25.81
CA LYS A 400 -34.77 -3.20 -26.54
C LYS A 400 -34.44 -1.71 -26.50
N HIS A 401 -33.86 -1.18 -27.58
CA HIS A 401 -34.02 0.23 -27.88
C HIS A 401 -35.51 0.48 -28.21
N GLN A 402 -35.98 1.73 -28.12
CA GLN A 402 -37.40 2.18 -28.09
C GLN A 402 -38.31 1.73 -29.26
N THR A 403 -37.89 0.81 -30.11
CA THR A 403 -38.65 0.21 -31.19
C THR A 403 -39.26 -1.12 -30.76
N ASP A 404 -40.56 -1.32 -30.98
CA ASP A 404 -41.33 -2.56 -30.70
C ASP A 404 -40.95 -3.77 -31.58
N VAL A 405 -39.75 -3.80 -32.14
CA VAL A 405 -39.31 -4.85 -33.09
C VAL A 405 -38.87 -6.09 -32.31
N GLY A 406 -39.43 -7.26 -32.66
CA GLY A 406 -39.08 -8.55 -32.07
C GLY A 406 -37.65 -8.99 -32.40
N ILE A 407 -37.05 -9.88 -31.58
CA ILE A 407 -35.67 -10.34 -31.80
C ILE A 407 -35.55 -11.09 -33.11
N ARG A 408 -36.58 -11.87 -33.46
CA ARG A 408 -36.62 -12.57 -34.76
C ARG A 408 -36.45 -11.61 -35.92
N ASP A 409 -37.13 -10.47 -35.89
CA ASP A 409 -37.06 -9.50 -36.99
C ASP A 409 -35.69 -8.81 -37.02
N ILE A 410 -35.12 -8.50 -35.85
CA ILE A 410 -33.73 -8.01 -35.75
C ILE A 410 -32.74 -9.01 -36.37
N LEU A 411 -32.91 -10.30 -36.13
CA LEU A 411 -32.03 -11.37 -36.62
C LEU A 411 -32.27 -11.74 -38.09
N LYS A 412 -33.45 -11.45 -38.65
CA LYS A 412 -33.72 -11.55 -40.10
C LYS A 412 -32.97 -10.49 -40.89
N GLU A 413 -32.93 -9.27 -40.36
CA GLU A 413 -32.26 -8.15 -41.02
C GLU A 413 -30.74 -8.30 -41.02
N SER A 414 -30.18 -8.74 -39.90
CA SER A 414 -28.73 -8.86 -39.77
C SER A 414 -28.31 -9.88 -38.70
N ALA A 415 -27.27 -10.65 -39.02
CA ALA A 415 -26.62 -11.51 -38.05
C ALA A 415 -25.99 -10.67 -36.93
N ARG A 416 -26.00 -11.21 -35.71
CA ARG A 416 -25.46 -10.53 -34.52
C ARG A 416 -24.29 -11.33 -33.98
N GLU A 417 -23.18 -10.66 -33.73
CA GLU A 417 -21.98 -11.31 -33.18
C GLU A 417 -21.83 -10.95 -31.71
N VAL A 418 -21.61 -11.97 -30.88
CA VAL A 418 -21.43 -11.83 -29.43
C VAL A 418 -20.18 -12.57 -29.01
N SER A 419 -19.34 -11.93 -28.21
CA SER A 419 -18.16 -12.58 -27.63
C SER A 419 -18.57 -13.56 -26.54
N TYR A 420 -18.09 -14.79 -26.66
CA TYR A 420 -18.24 -15.84 -25.67
C TYR A 420 -16.88 -16.24 -25.11
N ARG A 421 -16.77 -16.21 -23.78
CA ARG A 421 -15.52 -16.46 -23.05
C ARG A 421 -15.74 -17.55 -22.03
N VAL A 422 -14.86 -18.56 -22.03
CA VAL A 422 -14.79 -19.62 -21.02
C VAL A 422 -13.44 -19.54 -20.34
N VAL A 423 -13.42 -19.43 -19.01
CA VAL A 423 -12.19 -19.40 -18.22
C VAL A 423 -12.05 -20.70 -17.45
N TYR A 424 -10.86 -21.28 -17.43
CA TYR A 424 -10.56 -22.48 -16.68
C TYR A 424 -9.13 -22.44 -16.14
N TYR A 425 -8.77 -23.34 -15.24
CA TYR A 425 -7.38 -23.56 -14.86
C TYR A 425 -7.07 -25.05 -14.84
N SER A 426 -5.81 -25.38 -15.14
CA SER A 426 -5.33 -26.76 -15.10
C SER A 426 -4.95 -27.10 -13.66
N ALA A 427 -5.66 -28.06 -13.06
CA ALA A 427 -5.24 -28.60 -11.78
C ALA A 427 -4.04 -29.51 -12.04
N LYS A 428 -2.82 -28.99 -11.87
CA LYS A 428 -1.64 -29.85 -11.73
C LYS A 428 -1.84 -30.69 -10.48
N GLU A 429 -1.57 -32.00 -10.53
CA GLU A 429 -1.63 -32.86 -9.35
C GLU A 429 -0.83 -32.18 -8.23
N SER A 430 -1.54 -31.81 -7.17
CA SER A 430 -0.99 -30.97 -6.11
C SER A 430 0.18 -31.69 -5.45
N SER A 431 1.29 -30.97 -5.26
CA SER A 431 2.14 -31.24 -4.08
C SER A 431 1.24 -31.25 -2.83
N ALA A 432 1.59 -32.05 -1.82
CA ALA A 432 0.75 -32.43 -0.69
C ALA A 432 0.16 -31.29 0.19
N GLU A 433 0.29 -30.03 -0.20
CA GLU A 433 -0.11 -28.82 0.54
C GLU A 433 -1.34 -28.10 -0.01
N GLY A 434 -2.08 -28.69 -0.97
CA GLY A 434 -3.46 -28.28 -1.24
C GLY A 434 -3.68 -26.94 -1.95
N ARG A 435 -2.64 -26.30 -2.51
CA ARG A 435 -2.76 -25.15 -3.42
C ARG A 435 -1.90 -25.34 -4.67
N SER A 436 -2.45 -26.00 -5.69
CA SER A 436 -1.90 -25.89 -7.04
C SER A 436 -2.47 -24.63 -7.70
N GLU A 437 -1.78 -23.49 -7.55
CA GLU A 437 -2.04 -22.27 -8.33
C GLU A 437 -1.65 -22.53 -9.78
N GLY A 438 -2.61 -22.94 -10.61
CA GLY A 438 -2.45 -22.88 -12.06
C GLY A 438 -2.92 -21.53 -12.57
N ASP A 439 -2.16 -20.90 -13.48
CA ASP A 439 -2.60 -19.70 -14.17
C ASP A 439 -3.94 -19.95 -14.88
N PHE A 440 -4.87 -19.00 -14.77
CA PHE A 440 -6.12 -19.06 -15.51
C PHE A 440 -5.85 -19.01 -17.02
N VAL A 441 -6.58 -19.84 -17.75
CA VAL A 441 -6.60 -19.90 -19.21
C VAL A 441 -8.01 -19.58 -19.70
N ALA A 442 -8.12 -18.80 -20.77
CA ALA A 442 -9.39 -18.45 -21.39
C ALA A 442 -9.48 -19.01 -22.82
N ILE A 443 -10.69 -19.39 -23.22
CA ILE A 443 -11.07 -19.53 -24.63
C ILE A 443 -12.02 -18.39 -24.94
N GLU A 444 -11.70 -17.64 -25.99
CA GLU A 444 -12.56 -16.60 -26.52
C GLU A 444 -12.98 -16.98 -27.94
N LYS A 445 -14.29 -16.98 -28.19
CA LYS A 445 -14.87 -17.18 -29.51
C LYS A 445 -15.96 -16.16 -29.75
N LYS A 446 -16.21 -15.81 -31.01
CA LYS A 446 -17.40 -15.04 -31.39
C LYS A 446 -18.51 -16.00 -31.80
N ILE A 447 -19.71 -15.76 -31.29
CA ILE A 447 -20.92 -16.47 -31.70
C ILE A 447 -21.66 -15.57 -32.67
N ARG A 448 -21.83 -16.03 -33.90
CA ARG A 448 -22.72 -15.40 -34.88
C ARG A 448 -24.12 -16.00 -34.72
N ILE A 449 -25.08 -15.14 -34.42
CA ILE A 449 -26.49 -15.48 -34.19
C ILE A 449 -27.29 -14.99 -35.39
N THR A 450 -28.12 -15.86 -35.94
CA THR A 450 -29.06 -15.59 -37.03
C THR A 450 -30.44 -16.09 -36.63
N GLU A 451 -31.46 -15.82 -37.44
CA GLU A 451 -32.79 -16.42 -37.21
C GLU A 451 -32.73 -17.96 -37.30
N ALA A 452 -31.87 -18.51 -38.17
CA ALA A 452 -31.77 -19.94 -38.42
C ALA A 452 -30.98 -20.71 -37.35
N GLY A 453 -30.21 -20.01 -36.51
CA GLY A 453 -29.38 -20.64 -35.48
C GLY A 453 -28.13 -19.83 -35.15
N ALA A 454 -27.18 -20.48 -34.49
CA ALA A 454 -25.92 -19.88 -34.08
C ALA A 454 -24.71 -20.76 -34.39
N ASP A 455 -23.61 -20.14 -34.79
CA ASP A 455 -22.33 -20.80 -35.07
C ASP A 455 -21.17 -19.98 -34.49
N PHE A 456 -20.06 -20.65 -34.17
CA PHE A 456 -18.82 -19.94 -33.88
C PHE A 456 -18.22 -19.39 -35.18
N VAL A 457 -17.69 -18.17 -35.11
CA VAL A 457 -16.91 -17.54 -36.17
C VAL A 457 -15.45 -17.56 -35.76
N ASP A 458 -14.58 -17.92 -36.72
CA ASP A 458 -13.13 -17.93 -36.53
C ASP A 458 -12.52 -16.53 -36.51
#